data_AF-A0A9E2N3G9-F1
#
_entry.id   AF-A0A9E2N3G9-F1
#
_cell.length_a   1.000
_cell.length_b   1.000
_cell.length_c   1.000
_cell.angle_alpha   90.00
_cell.angle_beta   90.00
_cell.angle_gamma   90.00
#
_symmetry.space_group_name_H-M   'P 1'
#
loop_
_entity.id
_entity.type
_entity.pdbx_description
1 polymer ?
#
loop_
_entity_poly.entity_id
_entity_poly.type
_entity_poly.pdbx_seq_one_letter_code
_entity_poly.pdbx_strand_id
1 'polypeptide(L)'
;MNNTRLRKHAGARPLVLASILLASLVQPAAWPSEAWPTDMAVLEQAFPGLSSGPLRAAVLVDMPDGLLLKSGAVEIRRAEIMDIVDPVGSELRAQLDDNLFFLLEHKAIGKLLLVQARKSMPIDENLSDEEAVKRYLIQVVKGISVSEAEMKAYYESNREMLGGALFEQVQSGIRDLLTEKKRQEAADDYLRNLGREIIIEIDRTWVAEQYGRAMNNPVDQARKSGLATMVEFGATGCIPCDMMQPILDRLKKQYGGRLNIVFVHVRKNQILGARYGIRAIPVQVFFDGRGKEFFRHEGFFAEEKIKATLAKMGL
;
A
#
# COMPACT_ATOMS: atom_id res chain seq x y z
N MET A 1 71.19 -33.50 9.35
CA MET A 1 70.27 -34.26 10.22
C MET A 1 68.86 -33.70 10.08
N ASN A 2 67.88 -34.61 10.03
CA ASN A 2 66.42 -34.47 10.10
C ASN A 2 65.61 -33.94 8.90
N ASN A 3 65.24 -34.91 8.05
CA ASN A 3 63.85 -35.26 7.65
C ASN A 3 62.73 -34.31 8.10
N THR A 4 61.82 -33.95 7.19
CA THR A 4 60.60 -34.75 6.89
C THR A 4 59.82 -34.10 5.73
N ARG A 5 59.63 -34.83 4.62
CA ARG A 5 58.64 -34.52 3.58
C ARG A 5 57.29 -35.04 4.05
N LEU A 6 56.22 -34.24 3.91
CA LEU A 6 54.89 -34.74 3.53
C LEU A 6 54.08 -33.60 2.90
N ARG A 7 53.95 -33.70 1.58
CA ARG A 7 53.05 -32.91 0.73
C ARG A 7 51.61 -33.38 0.96
N LYS A 8 50.70 -32.46 1.28
CA LYS A 8 49.31 -32.44 0.77
C LYS A 8 48.86 -30.97 0.65
N HIS A 9 49.08 -30.37 -0.52
CA HIS A 9 48.39 -29.14 -0.92
C HIS A 9 47.05 -29.55 -1.53
N ALA A 10 45.97 -29.39 -0.78
CA ALA A 10 44.64 -29.28 -1.36
C ALA A 10 44.45 -27.82 -1.78
N GLY A 11 44.57 -27.56 -3.08
CA GLY A 11 44.24 -26.26 -3.66
C GLY A 11 42.71 -26.11 -3.71
N ALA A 12 42.15 -25.34 -2.79
CA ALA A 12 40.81 -24.80 -2.94
C ALA A 12 40.92 -23.55 -3.83
N ARG A 13 40.51 -23.68 -5.10
CA ARG A 13 40.25 -22.53 -5.98
C ARG A 13 39.01 -21.79 -5.46
N PRO A 14 38.97 -20.44 -5.52
CA PRO A 14 37.76 -19.70 -5.20
C PRO A 14 36.71 -19.98 -6.27
N LEU A 15 35.55 -20.50 -5.88
CA LEU A 15 34.38 -20.51 -6.75
C LEU A 15 33.91 -19.07 -6.91
N VAL A 16 34.12 -18.57 -8.12
CA VAL A 16 33.58 -17.33 -8.66
C VAL A 16 32.06 -17.32 -8.47
N LEU A 17 31.53 -16.18 -8.01
CA LEU A 17 30.09 -15.90 -7.93
C LEU A 17 29.40 -16.27 -9.25
N ALA A 18 28.57 -17.32 -9.22
CA ALA A 18 27.53 -17.50 -10.22
C ALA A 18 26.29 -16.77 -9.71
N SER A 19 26.10 -15.55 -10.20
CA SER A 19 24.85 -14.82 -10.08
C SER A 19 23.74 -15.64 -10.72
N ILE A 20 22.93 -16.30 -9.90
CA ILE A 20 21.69 -16.93 -10.36
C ILE A 20 20.63 -15.82 -10.43
N LEU A 21 20.58 -15.14 -11.57
CA LEU A 21 19.38 -14.48 -12.06
C LEU A 21 18.31 -15.55 -12.25
N LEU A 22 17.46 -15.73 -11.24
CA LEU A 22 16.16 -16.39 -11.40
C LEU A 22 15.25 -15.42 -12.18
N ALA A 23 15.52 -15.26 -13.47
CA ALA A 23 14.54 -14.79 -14.43
C ALA A 23 13.52 -15.92 -14.60
N SER A 24 12.55 -15.97 -13.68
CA SER A 24 11.42 -16.88 -13.80
C SER A 24 10.67 -16.53 -15.08
N LEU A 25 10.55 -17.53 -15.96
CA LEU A 25 9.80 -17.48 -17.22
C LEU A 25 8.30 -17.37 -16.94
N VAL A 26 7.86 -16.18 -16.55
CA VAL A 26 6.56 -15.70 -16.96
C VAL A 26 6.83 -14.95 -18.25
N GLN A 27 6.52 -15.56 -19.39
CA GLN A 27 6.41 -14.77 -20.62
C GLN A 27 5.41 -13.65 -20.31
N PRO A 28 5.78 -12.37 -20.46
CA PRO A 28 4.77 -11.32 -20.38
C PRO A 28 3.71 -11.72 -21.40
N ALA A 29 2.45 -11.79 -20.96
CA ALA A 29 1.33 -12.04 -21.85
C ALA A 29 1.55 -11.18 -23.10
N ALA A 30 1.45 -11.81 -24.27
CA ALA A 30 1.65 -11.12 -25.55
C ALA A 30 0.85 -9.81 -25.50
N TRP A 31 1.58 -8.70 -25.60
CA TRP A 31 1.02 -7.38 -25.51
C TRP A 31 -0.10 -7.27 -26.56
N PRO A 32 -1.25 -6.66 -26.25
CA PRO A 32 -2.25 -6.39 -27.28
C PRO A 32 -1.58 -5.62 -28.43
N SER A 33 -1.77 -6.10 -29.66
CA SER A 33 -1.14 -5.58 -30.88
C SER A 33 -1.62 -4.18 -31.28
N GLU A 34 -2.53 -3.60 -30.51
CA GLU A 34 -2.99 -2.23 -30.68
C GLU A 34 -2.07 -1.32 -29.86
N ALA A 35 -1.23 -0.57 -30.56
CA ALA A 35 -0.43 0.47 -29.97
C ALA A 35 -1.34 1.42 -29.19
N TRP A 36 -1.03 1.62 -27.91
CA TRP A 36 -1.73 2.59 -27.08
C TRP A 36 -1.69 3.96 -27.77
N PRO A 37 -2.79 4.73 -27.79
CA PRO A 37 -2.73 6.11 -28.25
C PRO A 37 -1.75 6.87 -27.35
N THR A 38 -0.66 7.38 -27.93
CA THR A 38 0.43 8.07 -27.21
C THR A 38 -0.01 9.38 -26.55
N ASP A 39 -1.23 9.84 -26.85
CA ASP A 39 -1.78 11.13 -26.41
C ASP A 39 -2.76 11.00 -25.22
N MET A 40 -2.99 9.78 -24.71
CA MET A 40 -3.89 9.55 -23.58
C MET A 40 -3.21 9.89 -22.26
N ALA A 41 -3.73 10.90 -21.56
CA ALA A 41 -3.24 11.29 -20.24
C ALA A 41 -3.51 10.18 -19.20
N VAL A 42 -2.46 9.74 -18.51
CA VAL A 42 -2.55 8.74 -17.44
C VAL A 42 -2.96 9.40 -16.12
N LEU A 43 -3.83 8.73 -15.36
CA LEU A 43 -4.39 9.24 -14.10
C LEU A 43 -3.30 9.76 -13.15
N GLU A 44 -2.28 8.94 -12.84
CA GLU A 44 -1.23 9.33 -11.90
C GLU A 44 -0.40 10.53 -12.39
N GLN A 45 -0.29 10.76 -13.70
CA GLN A 45 0.43 11.90 -14.24
C GLN A 45 -0.40 13.19 -14.12
N ALA A 46 -1.71 13.12 -14.37
CA ALA A 46 -2.60 14.28 -14.31
C ALA A 46 -3.06 14.61 -12.88
N PHE A 47 -3.26 13.60 -12.05
CA PHE A 47 -3.86 13.67 -10.71
C PHE A 47 -3.05 12.84 -9.70
N PRO A 48 -1.78 13.22 -9.44
CA PRO A 48 -0.86 12.42 -8.63
C PRO A 48 -1.40 12.19 -7.22
N GLY A 49 -1.33 10.94 -6.75
CA GLY A 49 -1.73 10.55 -5.39
C GLY A 49 -3.23 10.40 -5.16
N LEU A 50 -4.05 10.50 -6.22
CA LEU A 50 -5.48 10.24 -6.14
C LEU A 50 -5.79 8.75 -5.93
N SER A 51 -5.03 7.87 -6.59
CA SER A 51 -5.17 6.41 -6.54
C SER A 51 -3.94 5.74 -5.95
N SER A 52 -4.15 4.71 -5.14
CA SER A 52 -3.09 3.84 -4.60
C SER A 52 -3.07 2.44 -5.22
N GLY A 53 -4.12 2.06 -5.97
CA GLY A 53 -4.31 0.75 -6.55
C GLY A 53 -4.19 0.73 -8.09
N PRO A 54 -4.99 -0.10 -8.79
CA PRO A 54 -4.88 -0.30 -10.24
C PRO A 54 -5.19 0.97 -11.05
N LEU A 55 -6.03 1.87 -10.52
CA LEU A 55 -6.46 3.05 -11.28
C LEU A 55 -5.33 4.06 -11.54
N ARG A 56 -4.19 3.95 -10.85
CA ARG A 56 -2.98 4.77 -11.12
C ARG A 56 -2.58 4.77 -12.60
N ALA A 57 -2.78 3.65 -13.28
CA ALA A 57 -2.44 3.45 -14.69
C ALA A 57 -3.65 3.64 -15.63
N ALA A 58 -4.82 4.04 -15.12
CA ALA A 58 -5.99 4.32 -15.94
C ALA A 58 -5.75 5.50 -16.89
N VAL A 59 -6.34 5.44 -18.07
CA VAL A 59 -6.32 6.50 -19.07
C VAL A 59 -7.55 7.38 -18.96
N LEU A 60 -7.34 8.70 -19.05
CA LEU A 60 -8.39 9.69 -18.95
C LEU A 60 -9.08 9.86 -20.31
N VAL A 61 -10.38 9.60 -20.35
CA VAL A 61 -11.21 9.73 -21.56
C VAL A 61 -12.45 10.56 -21.27
N ASP A 62 -13.10 11.07 -22.32
CA ASP A 62 -14.43 11.66 -22.19
C ASP A 62 -15.46 10.53 -22.25
N MET A 63 -16.25 10.37 -21.19
CA MET A 63 -17.27 9.32 -21.13
C MET A 63 -18.69 9.89 -21.32
N PRO A 64 -19.64 9.05 -21.79
CA PRO A 64 -21.05 9.39 -21.73
C PRO A 64 -21.50 9.71 -20.30
N ASP A 65 -22.51 10.56 -20.18
CA ASP A 65 -22.97 11.00 -18.87
C ASP A 65 -23.34 9.82 -17.95
N GLY A 66 -22.89 9.93 -16.70
CA GLY A 66 -23.06 8.92 -15.67
C GLY A 66 -22.17 7.67 -15.80
N LEU A 67 -21.42 7.45 -16.89
CA LEU A 67 -20.40 6.39 -16.95
C LEU A 67 -19.08 6.92 -16.39
N LEU A 68 -18.50 6.23 -15.41
CA LEU A 68 -17.28 6.69 -14.71
C LEU A 68 -16.04 5.89 -15.08
N LEU A 69 -16.20 4.58 -15.31
CA LEU A 69 -15.08 3.69 -15.59
C LEU A 69 -15.50 2.58 -16.55
N LYS A 70 -14.59 2.24 -17.46
CA LYS A 70 -14.72 1.11 -18.37
C LYS A 70 -13.41 0.32 -18.48
N SER A 71 -13.50 -1.00 -18.49
CA SER A 71 -12.36 -1.91 -18.72
C SER A 71 -12.85 -3.23 -19.29
N GLY A 72 -12.77 -3.40 -20.61
CA GLY A 72 -13.37 -4.56 -21.29
C GLY A 72 -14.88 -4.63 -21.04
N ALA A 73 -15.34 -5.71 -20.40
CA ALA A 73 -16.74 -5.91 -20.02
C ALA A 73 -17.14 -5.24 -18.68
N VAL A 74 -16.18 -4.66 -17.95
CA VAL A 74 -16.45 -3.96 -16.70
C VAL A 74 -16.88 -2.53 -17.00
N GLU A 75 -18.07 -2.16 -16.55
CA GLU A 75 -18.55 -0.78 -16.49
C GLU A 75 -18.91 -0.41 -15.04
N ILE A 76 -18.63 0.83 -14.66
CA ILE A 76 -19.07 1.41 -13.39
C ILE A 76 -19.71 2.78 -13.66
N ARG A 77 -20.95 2.94 -13.20
CA ARG A 77 -21.72 4.18 -13.32
C ARG A 77 -21.76 4.96 -12.02
N ARG A 78 -21.99 6.27 -12.12
CA ARG A 78 -22.17 7.18 -10.97
C ARG A 78 -23.28 6.70 -10.04
N ALA A 79 -24.40 6.24 -10.60
CA ALA A 79 -25.51 5.70 -9.83
C ALA A 79 -25.06 4.57 -8.88
N GLU A 80 -24.20 3.66 -9.34
CA GLU A 80 -23.73 2.56 -8.47
C GLU A 80 -22.78 3.02 -7.35
N ILE A 81 -22.18 4.22 -7.47
CA ILE A 81 -21.43 4.85 -6.38
C ILE A 81 -22.40 5.51 -5.41
N MET A 82 -23.43 6.19 -5.92
CA MET A 82 -24.46 6.82 -5.10
C MET A 82 -25.29 5.82 -4.31
N ASP A 83 -25.53 4.62 -4.85
CA ASP A 83 -26.19 3.51 -4.12
C ASP A 83 -25.45 3.12 -2.83
N ILE A 84 -24.14 3.37 -2.76
CA ILE A 84 -23.32 3.16 -1.55
C ILE A 84 -23.43 4.35 -0.59
N VAL A 85 -23.52 5.57 -1.11
CA VAL A 85 -23.51 6.82 -0.32
C VAL A 85 -24.89 7.15 0.25
N ASP A 86 -25.95 6.94 -0.52
CA ASP A 86 -27.30 7.36 -0.18
C ASP A 86 -27.87 6.76 1.12
N PRO A 87 -27.64 5.48 1.47
CA PRO A 87 -28.13 4.93 2.73
C PRO A 87 -27.28 5.35 3.95
N VAL A 88 -26.16 6.02 3.75
CA VAL A 88 -25.22 6.38 4.83
C VAL A 88 -25.71 7.62 5.59
N GLY A 89 -25.62 7.58 6.93
CA GLY A 89 -26.00 8.69 7.79
C GLY A 89 -25.21 9.98 7.53
N SER A 90 -25.80 11.13 7.87
CA SER A 90 -25.31 12.47 7.47
C SER A 90 -23.85 12.77 7.84
N GLU A 91 -23.38 12.32 9.00
CA GLU A 91 -21.99 12.56 9.44
C GLU A 91 -20.95 11.88 8.54
N LEU A 92 -21.19 10.62 8.18
CA LEU A 92 -20.27 9.86 7.33
C LEU A 92 -20.47 10.21 5.85
N ARG A 93 -21.70 10.58 5.45
CA ARG A 93 -22.03 11.01 4.10
C ARG A 93 -21.16 12.18 3.63
N ALA A 94 -20.98 13.21 4.45
CA ALA A 94 -20.12 14.34 4.09
C ALA A 94 -18.67 13.91 3.79
N GLN A 95 -18.14 12.94 4.54
CA GLN A 95 -16.79 12.41 4.28
C GLN A 95 -16.75 11.59 2.99
N LEU A 96 -17.82 10.86 2.66
CA LEU A 96 -17.93 10.08 1.42
C LEU A 96 -18.07 10.99 0.20
N ASP A 97 -18.84 12.07 0.29
CA ASP A 97 -19.03 13.05 -0.79
C ASP A 97 -17.69 13.69 -1.20
N ASP A 98 -16.77 13.88 -0.26
CA ASP A 98 -15.41 14.36 -0.55
C ASP A 98 -14.45 13.27 -1.06
N ASN A 99 -14.86 12.00 -1.03
CA ASN A 99 -14.01 10.84 -1.33
C ASN A 99 -14.69 9.84 -2.28
N LEU A 100 -15.56 10.28 -3.19
CA LEU A 100 -16.25 9.37 -4.12
C LEU A 100 -15.28 8.59 -5.03
N PHE A 101 -14.13 9.16 -5.36
CA PHE A 101 -13.08 8.44 -6.09
C PHE A 101 -12.60 7.19 -5.33
N PHE A 102 -12.47 7.26 -4.01
CA PHE A 102 -12.08 6.10 -3.19
C PHE A 102 -13.11 4.97 -3.30
N LEU A 103 -14.41 5.31 -3.34
CA LEU A 103 -15.47 4.33 -3.56
C LEU A 103 -15.41 3.72 -4.97
N LEU A 104 -15.17 4.55 -5.99
CA LEU A 104 -14.96 4.07 -7.36
C LEU A 104 -13.79 3.09 -7.42
N GLU A 105 -12.65 3.43 -6.81
CA GLU A 105 -11.46 2.57 -6.79
C GLU A 105 -11.75 1.23 -6.12
N HIS A 106 -12.39 1.23 -4.95
CA HIS A 106 -12.74 0.00 -4.24
C HIS A 106 -13.68 -0.89 -5.07
N LYS A 107 -14.68 -0.29 -5.71
CA LYS A 107 -15.62 -0.99 -6.59
C LYS A 107 -14.95 -1.53 -7.84
N ALA A 108 -14.04 -0.75 -8.44
CA ALA A 108 -13.24 -1.15 -9.59
C ALA A 108 -12.37 -2.36 -9.24
N ILE A 109 -11.64 -2.32 -8.12
CA ILE A 109 -10.84 -3.45 -7.65
C ILE A 109 -11.67 -4.73 -7.57
N GLY A 110 -12.85 -4.68 -6.94
CA GLY A 110 -13.73 -5.84 -6.84
C GLY A 110 -14.15 -6.40 -8.21
N LYS A 111 -14.66 -5.55 -9.12
CA LYS A 111 -15.10 -5.99 -10.45
C LYS A 111 -13.93 -6.50 -11.31
N LEU A 112 -12.78 -5.84 -11.26
CA LEU A 112 -11.59 -6.23 -12.01
C LEU A 112 -11.03 -7.57 -11.51
N LEU A 113 -10.93 -7.75 -10.20
CA LEU A 113 -10.49 -9.03 -9.62
C LEU A 113 -11.46 -10.16 -9.95
N LEU A 114 -12.77 -9.90 -9.96
CA LEU A 114 -13.76 -10.90 -10.33
C LEU A 114 -13.57 -11.39 -11.77
N VAL A 115 -13.25 -10.48 -12.69
CA VAL A 115 -12.89 -10.84 -14.08
C VAL A 115 -11.64 -11.70 -14.10
N GLN A 116 -10.60 -11.36 -13.33
CA GLN A 116 -9.36 -12.15 -13.27
C GLN A 116 -9.58 -13.53 -12.64
N ALA A 117 -10.43 -13.59 -11.61
CA ALA A 117 -10.83 -14.82 -10.95
C ALA A 117 -11.51 -15.78 -11.93
N ARG A 118 -12.52 -15.29 -12.69
CA ARG A 118 -13.25 -16.07 -13.71
C ARG A 118 -12.36 -16.56 -14.86
N LYS A 119 -11.27 -15.84 -15.18
CA LYS A 119 -10.28 -16.28 -16.18
C LYS A 119 -9.32 -17.33 -15.64
N SER A 120 -8.99 -17.26 -14.35
CA SER A 120 -7.87 -18.00 -13.75
C SER A 120 -8.29 -19.30 -13.07
N MET A 121 -9.54 -19.42 -12.66
CA MET A 121 -10.06 -20.60 -11.98
C MET A 121 -11.54 -20.84 -12.32
N PRO A 122 -12.02 -22.10 -12.30
CA PRO A 122 -13.44 -22.38 -12.33
C PRO A 122 -14.13 -21.75 -11.11
N ILE A 123 -15.17 -20.97 -11.35
CA ILE A 123 -16.02 -20.41 -10.30
C ILE A 123 -17.35 -21.14 -10.35
N ASP A 124 -17.73 -21.75 -9.23
CA ASP A 124 -19.05 -22.34 -9.01
C ASP A 124 -20.11 -21.23 -9.15
N GLU A 125 -21.16 -21.49 -9.90
CA GLU A 125 -22.27 -20.55 -10.13
C GLU A 125 -22.97 -20.14 -8.83
N ASN A 126 -22.89 -20.97 -7.78
CA ASN A 126 -23.46 -20.67 -6.46
C ASN A 126 -22.54 -19.83 -5.57
N LEU A 127 -21.30 -19.56 -6.00
CA LEU A 127 -20.35 -18.77 -5.23
C LEU A 127 -20.67 -17.28 -5.39
N SER A 128 -20.71 -16.53 -4.28
CA SER A 128 -20.81 -15.08 -4.36
C SER A 128 -19.57 -14.49 -5.02
N ASP A 129 -19.74 -13.36 -5.70
CA ASP A 129 -18.63 -12.64 -6.33
C ASP A 129 -17.53 -12.27 -5.31
N GLU A 130 -17.91 -11.91 -4.08
CA GLU A 130 -16.96 -11.60 -2.99
C GLU A 130 -16.10 -12.81 -2.63
N GLU A 131 -16.72 -14.00 -2.47
CA GLU A 131 -16.00 -15.21 -2.13
C GLU A 131 -15.11 -15.69 -3.30
N ALA A 132 -15.57 -15.50 -4.54
CA ALA A 132 -14.74 -15.74 -5.73
C ALA A 132 -13.47 -14.87 -5.73
N VAL A 133 -13.62 -13.56 -5.48
CA VAL A 133 -12.49 -12.62 -5.40
C VAL A 133 -11.55 -13.00 -4.25
N LYS A 134 -12.09 -13.34 -3.08
CA LYS A 134 -11.29 -13.75 -1.92
C LYS A 134 -10.46 -15.00 -2.22
N ARG A 135 -11.07 -16.04 -2.80
CA ARG A 135 -10.35 -17.26 -3.21
C ARG A 135 -9.24 -16.95 -4.22
N TYR A 136 -9.52 -16.05 -5.16
CA TYR A 136 -8.54 -15.63 -6.15
C TYR A 136 -7.32 -14.97 -5.50
N LEU A 137 -7.55 -14.01 -4.61
CA LEU A 137 -6.47 -13.32 -3.89
C LEU A 137 -5.64 -14.29 -3.04
N ILE A 138 -6.27 -15.27 -2.38
CA ILE A 138 -5.56 -16.34 -1.66
C ILE A 138 -4.67 -17.14 -2.60
N GLN A 139 -5.13 -17.43 -3.81
CA GLN A 139 -4.33 -18.11 -4.83
C GLN A 139 -3.17 -17.24 -5.34
N VAL A 140 -3.39 -15.94 -5.56
CA VAL A 140 -2.36 -14.98 -6.00
C VAL A 140 -1.18 -14.95 -5.03
N VAL A 141 -1.46 -14.95 -3.72
CA VAL A 141 -0.42 -14.89 -2.68
C VAL A 141 0.02 -16.26 -2.18
N LYS A 142 -0.43 -17.34 -2.84
CA LYS A 142 -0.07 -18.71 -2.47
C LYS A 142 1.42 -18.92 -2.62
N GLY A 143 2.04 -19.50 -1.59
CA GLY A 143 3.48 -19.78 -1.57
C GLY A 143 4.34 -18.69 -0.93
N ILE A 144 3.77 -17.51 -0.63
CA ILE A 144 4.45 -16.51 0.18
C ILE A 144 4.68 -17.05 1.59
N SER A 145 5.95 -17.01 2.02
CA SER A 145 6.41 -17.47 3.32
C SER A 145 7.58 -16.60 3.82
N VAL A 146 7.98 -16.83 5.06
CA VAL A 146 9.02 -16.08 5.77
C VAL A 146 10.12 -17.05 6.20
N SER A 147 11.37 -16.67 5.95
CA SER A 147 12.55 -17.41 6.37
C SER A 147 12.87 -17.23 7.86
N GLU A 148 13.64 -18.15 8.43
CA GLU A 148 14.11 -18.02 9.81
C GLU A 148 14.97 -16.77 10.04
N ALA A 149 15.78 -16.40 9.05
CA ALA A 149 16.60 -15.19 9.12
C ALA A 149 15.74 -13.91 9.23
N GLU A 150 14.66 -13.82 8.45
CA GLU A 150 13.72 -12.70 8.53
C GLU A 150 13.03 -12.63 9.91
N MET A 151 12.60 -13.79 10.45
CA MET A 151 11.98 -13.83 11.78
C MET A 151 12.96 -13.41 12.89
N LYS A 152 14.22 -13.85 12.80
CA LYS A 152 15.27 -13.44 13.76
C LYS A 152 15.57 -11.95 13.69
N ALA A 153 15.69 -11.38 12.49
CA ALA A 153 15.90 -9.95 12.31
C ALA A 153 14.74 -9.12 12.87
N TYR A 154 13.49 -9.58 12.67
CA TYR A 154 12.33 -8.94 13.28
C TYR A 154 12.36 -9.06 14.82
N TYR A 155 12.63 -10.25 15.36
CA TYR A 155 12.74 -10.45 16.80
C TYR A 155 13.78 -9.51 17.43
N GLU A 156 14.98 -9.44 16.86
CA GLU A 156 16.08 -8.60 17.36
C GLU A 156 15.73 -7.10 17.36
N SER A 157 15.06 -6.63 16.31
CA SER A 157 14.65 -5.22 16.19
C SER A 157 13.44 -4.85 17.07
N ASN A 158 12.75 -5.84 17.66
CA ASN A 158 11.50 -5.65 18.40
C ASN A 158 11.50 -6.29 19.81
N ARG A 159 12.65 -6.69 20.35
CA ARG A 159 12.77 -7.41 21.66
C ARG A 159 12.04 -6.73 22.82
N GLU A 160 12.07 -5.40 22.86
CA GLU A 160 11.43 -4.60 23.90
C GLU A 160 9.90 -4.79 23.89
N MET A 161 9.28 -4.83 22.71
CA MET A 161 7.84 -5.03 22.56
C MET A 161 7.40 -6.47 22.88
N LEU A 162 8.34 -7.43 22.78
CA LEU A 162 8.08 -8.84 23.06
C LEU A 162 8.26 -9.20 24.55
N GLY A 163 8.46 -8.21 25.42
CA GLY A 163 8.47 -8.40 26.88
C GLY A 163 9.60 -9.31 27.39
N GLY A 164 10.69 -9.46 26.62
CA GLY A 164 11.82 -10.30 26.99
C GLY A 164 11.63 -11.81 26.76
N ALA A 165 10.54 -12.25 26.13
CA ALA A 165 10.34 -13.64 25.72
C ALA A 165 11.47 -14.12 24.78
N LEU A 166 11.86 -15.39 24.87
CA LEU A 166 12.87 -16.00 23.99
C LEU A 166 12.33 -16.20 22.58
N PHE A 167 13.20 -16.17 21.57
CA PHE A 167 12.82 -16.32 20.16
C PHE A 167 12.00 -17.59 19.93
N GLU A 168 12.40 -18.70 20.53
CA GLU A 168 11.74 -20.00 20.40
C GLU A 168 10.28 -19.98 20.89
N GLN A 169 9.97 -19.10 21.85
CA GLN A 169 8.62 -18.95 22.41
C GLN A 169 7.70 -18.11 21.51
N VAL A 170 8.27 -17.18 20.73
CA VAL A 170 7.51 -16.22 19.93
C VAL A 170 7.61 -16.47 18.41
N GLN A 171 8.49 -17.37 17.97
CA GLN A 171 8.78 -17.62 16.55
C GLN A 171 7.53 -17.93 15.71
N SER A 172 6.53 -18.64 16.26
CA SER A 172 5.31 -18.95 15.52
C SER A 172 4.48 -17.70 15.26
N GLY A 173 4.26 -16.88 16.29
CA GLY A 173 3.53 -15.62 16.14
C GLY A 173 4.24 -14.65 15.21
N ILE A 174 5.58 -14.57 15.27
CA ILE A 174 6.38 -13.77 14.34
C ILE A 174 6.22 -14.30 12.91
N ARG A 175 6.24 -15.62 12.71
CA ARG A 175 6.05 -16.23 11.38
C ARG A 175 4.70 -15.83 10.79
N ASP A 176 3.64 -15.96 11.56
CA ASP A 176 2.28 -15.68 11.10
C ASP A 176 2.12 -14.19 10.76
N LEU A 177 2.57 -13.31 11.66
CA LEU A 177 2.56 -11.85 11.46
C LEU A 177 3.31 -11.44 10.19
N LEU A 178 4.55 -11.89 10.03
CA LEU A 178 5.38 -11.53 8.88
C LEU A 178 4.85 -12.15 7.58
N THR A 179 4.28 -13.35 7.64
CA THR A 179 3.70 -14.02 6.47
C THR A 179 2.48 -13.25 5.99
N GLU A 180 1.60 -12.86 6.91
CA GLU A 180 0.43 -12.05 6.59
C GLU A 180 0.83 -10.69 6.00
N LYS A 181 1.83 -10.02 6.61
CA LYS A 181 2.37 -8.76 6.07
C LYS A 181 2.90 -8.91 4.64
N LYS A 182 3.72 -9.94 4.37
CA LYS A 182 4.26 -10.18 3.01
C LYS A 182 3.15 -10.53 2.01
N ARG A 183 2.12 -11.27 2.43
CA ARG A 183 0.96 -11.57 1.57
C ARG A 183 0.19 -10.31 1.23
N GLN A 184 -0.03 -9.43 2.20
CA GLN A 184 -0.67 -8.14 1.96
C GLN A 184 0.16 -7.29 0.97
N GLU A 185 1.48 -7.16 1.18
CA GLU A 185 2.36 -6.43 0.26
C GLU A 185 2.32 -7.01 -1.16
N ALA A 186 2.33 -8.34 -1.28
CA ALA A 186 2.23 -9.03 -2.57
C ALA A 186 0.86 -8.81 -3.25
N ALA A 187 -0.24 -8.78 -2.49
CA ALA A 187 -1.56 -8.47 -3.01
C ALA A 187 -1.65 -7.02 -3.50
N ASP A 188 -1.08 -6.07 -2.75
CA ASP A 188 -1.02 -4.66 -3.14
C ASP A 188 -0.18 -4.47 -4.41
N ASP A 189 0.95 -5.16 -4.53
CA ASP A 189 1.78 -5.17 -5.76
C ASP A 189 1.03 -5.77 -6.94
N TYR A 190 0.33 -6.88 -6.73
CA TYR A 190 -0.51 -7.50 -7.75
C TYR A 190 -1.57 -6.51 -8.27
N LEU A 191 -2.28 -5.82 -7.37
CA LEU A 191 -3.29 -4.82 -7.74
C LEU A 191 -2.69 -3.64 -8.53
N ARG A 192 -1.52 -3.14 -8.14
CA ARG A 192 -0.82 -2.08 -8.89
C ARG A 192 -0.40 -2.54 -10.29
N ASN A 193 0.06 -3.78 -10.40
CA ASN A 193 0.49 -4.34 -11.68
C ASN A 193 -0.69 -4.66 -12.59
N LEU A 194 -1.81 -5.13 -12.04
CA LEU A 194 -3.04 -5.37 -12.78
C LEU A 194 -3.45 -4.13 -13.58
N GLY A 195 -3.40 -2.93 -12.97
CA GLY A 195 -3.71 -1.68 -13.67
C GLY A 195 -2.83 -1.38 -14.90
N ARG A 196 -1.63 -1.97 -15.00
CA ARG A 196 -0.73 -1.83 -16.14
C ARG A 196 -0.92 -2.93 -17.19
N GLU A 197 -1.56 -4.03 -16.82
CA GLU A 197 -1.81 -5.18 -17.68
C GLU A 197 -3.15 -5.08 -18.43
N ILE A 198 -4.11 -4.34 -17.87
CA ILE A 198 -5.42 -4.12 -18.47
C ILE A 198 -5.64 -2.64 -18.78
N ILE A 199 -6.32 -2.37 -19.89
CA ILE A 199 -6.73 -1.01 -20.24
C ILE A 199 -7.94 -0.64 -19.37
N ILE A 200 -7.75 0.37 -18.52
CA ILE A 200 -8.80 0.96 -17.71
C ILE A 200 -9.00 2.39 -18.18
N GLU A 201 -10.17 2.69 -18.72
CA GLU A 201 -10.59 4.03 -19.08
C GLU A 201 -11.38 4.64 -17.91
N ILE A 202 -11.16 5.92 -17.61
CA ILE A 202 -11.87 6.63 -16.55
C ILE A 202 -12.29 8.03 -17.01
N ASP A 203 -13.49 8.47 -16.60
CA ASP A 203 -14.05 9.75 -17.00
C ASP A 203 -13.21 10.93 -16.50
N ARG A 204 -12.68 11.71 -17.44
CA ARG A 204 -11.77 12.82 -17.18
C ARG A 204 -12.43 13.93 -16.37
N THR A 205 -13.65 14.30 -16.74
CA THR A 205 -14.34 15.46 -16.15
C THR A 205 -14.69 15.19 -14.69
N TRP A 206 -15.27 14.03 -14.41
CA TRP A 206 -15.61 13.62 -13.06
C TRP A 206 -14.37 13.44 -12.19
N VAL A 207 -13.31 12.81 -12.69
CA VAL A 207 -12.04 12.66 -11.94
C VAL A 207 -11.45 14.02 -11.56
N ALA A 208 -11.47 15.00 -12.47
CA ALA A 208 -10.97 16.34 -12.19
C ALA A 208 -11.72 17.00 -11.03
N GLU A 209 -13.05 16.85 -10.98
CA GLU A 209 -13.87 17.31 -9.85
C GLU A 209 -13.50 16.57 -8.56
N GLN A 210 -13.40 15.25 -8.60
CA GLN A 210 -13.10 14.44 -7.42
C GLN A 210 -11.71 14.72 -6.86
N TYR A 211 -10.73 15.02 -7.72
CA TYR A 211 -9.37 15.34 -7.28
C TYR A 211 -9.34 16.56 -6.35
N GLY A 212 -10.10 17.61 -6.68
CA GLY A 212 -10.18 18.82 -5.85
C GLY A 212 -10.72 18.52 -4.45
N ARG A 213 -11.76 17.70 -4.38
CA ARG A 213 -12.41 17.29 -3.12
C ARG A 213 -11.53 16.34 -2.30
N ALA A 214 -11.08 15.25 -2.92
CA ALA A 214 -10.30 14.22 -2.24
C ALA A 214 -8.98 14.76 -1.67
N MET A 215 -8.35 15.71 -2.35
CA MET A 215 -7.09 16.31 -1.90
C MET A 215 -7.29 17.42 -0.86
N ASN A 216 -8.53 17.81 -0.54
CA ASN A 216 -8.83 18.82 0.48
C ASN A 216 -8.86 18.21 1.89
N ASN A 217 -7.73 17.67 2.33
CA ASN A 217 -7.57 17.13 3.69
C ASN A 217 -6.17 17.43 4.26
N PRO A 218 -5.98 17.34 5.60
CA PRO A 218 -4.72 17.74 6.23
C PRO A 218 -3.48 17.00 5.72
N VAL A 219 -3.63 15.73 5.32
CA VAL A 219 -2.50 14.90 4.87
C VAL A 219 -2.05 15.30 3.48
N ASP A 220 -2.99 15.37 2.53
CA ASP A 220 -2.67 15.70 1.14
C ASP A 220 -2.25 17.16 0.97
N GLN A 221 -2.82 18.08 1.76
CA GLN A 221 -2.38 19.48 1.78
C GLN A 221 -0.96 19.63 2.31
N ALA A 222 -0.59 18.89 3.37
CA ALA A 222 0.78 18.87 3.87
C ALA A 222 1.76 18.32 2.82
N ARG A 223 1.42 17.20 2.16
CA ARG A 223 2.26 16.58 1.12
C ARG A 223 2.53 17.49 -0.09
N LYS A 224 1.64 18.46 -0.36
CA LYS A 224 1.80 19.44 -1.44
C LYS A 224 2.79 20.56 -1.13
N SER A 225 3.26 20.72 0.11
CA SER A 225 4.17 21.83 0.46
C SER A 225 5.61 21.65 -0.04
N GLY A 226 5.97 20.48 -0.58
CA GLY A 226 7.33 20.14 -1.00
C GLY A 226 8.25 19.74 0.17
N LEU A 227 7.78 19.85 1.42
CA LEU A 227 8.48 19.37 2.60
C LEU A 227 8.19 17.89 2.83
N ALA A 228 9.15 17.19 3.45
CA ALA A 228 8.86 15.89 4.04
C ALA A 228 7.70 16.02 5.03
N THR A 229 6.90 14.96 5.15
CA THR A 229 5.68 14.96 5.97
C THR A 229 5.62 13.70 6.81
N MET A 230 5.49 13.85 8.12
CA MET A 230 5.14 12.77 9.04
C MET A 230 3.67 12.92 9.43
N VAL A 231 2.89 11.86 9.25
CA VAL A 231 1.49 11.80 9.65
C VAL A 231 1.30 10.76 10.74
N GLU A 232 0.73 11.18 11.86
CA GLU A 232 0.23 10.31 12.92
C GLU A 232 -1.27 10.08 12.71
N PHE A 233 -1.65 8.84 12.44
CA PHE A 233 -3.05 8.39 12.51
C PHE A 233 -3.31 7.81 13.90
N GLY A 234 -4.19 8.44 14.67
CA GLY A 234 -4.49 8.04 16.04
C GLY A 234 -5.87 8.49 16.49
N ALA A 235 -6.14 8.38 17.80
CA ALA A 235 -7.36 8.85 18.42
C ALA A 235 -7.11 9.24 19.87
N THR A 236 -7.91 10.15 20.43
CA THR A 236 -7.87 10.47 21.87
C THR A 236 -8.48 9.34 22.69
N GLY A 237 -7.94 9.08 23.88
CA GLY A 237 -8.39 7.97 24.73
C GLY A 237 -7.93 6.60 24.21
N CYS A 238 -6.87 6.60 23.41
CA CYS A 238 -6.11 5.43 23.01
C CYS A 238 -4.75 5.56 23.70
N ILE A 239 -4.46 4.74 24.71
CA ILE A 239 -3.27 4.90 25.56
C ILE A 239 -1.98 5.04 24.74
N PRO A 240 -1.68 4.15 23.77
CA PRO A 240 -0.48 4.31 22.95
C PRO A 240 -0.49 5.59 22.09
N CYS A 241 -1.65 6.03 21.61
CA CYS A 241 -1.79 7.27 20.84
C CYS A 241 -1.59 8.51 21.73
N ASP A 242 -2.10 8.48 22.96
CA ASP A 242 -1.94 9.57 23.94
C ASP A 242 -0.47 9.70 24.36
N MET A 243 0.28 8.59 24.44
CA MET A 243 1.73 8.58 24.65
C MET A 243 2.53 9.21 23.49
N MET A 244 1.99 9.19 22.26
CA MET A 244 2.62 9.83 21.11
C MET A 244 2.49 11.36 21.14
N GLN A 245 1.44 11.93 21.75
CA GLN A 245 1.19 13.38 21.70
C GLN A 245 2.37 14.24 22.20
N PRO A 246 2.98 13.96 23.37
CA PRO A 246 4.14 14.72 23.83
C PRO A 246 5.35 14.59 22.92
N ILE A 247 5.51 13.44 22.24
CA ILE A 247 6.58 13.21 21.27
C ILE A 247 6.35 14.10 20.03
N LEU A 248 5.13 14.11 19.49
CA LEU A 248 4.78 14.95 18.34
C LEU A 248 4.99 16.44 18.63
N ASP A 249 4.65 16.91 19.83
CA ASP A 249 4.84 18.30 20.23
C ASP A 249 6.32 18.70 20.30
N ARG A 250 7.19 17.81 20.80
CA ARG A 250 8.65 18.04 20.79
C ARG A 250 9.20 18.05 19.37
N LEU A 251 8.78 17.10 18.53
CA LEU A 251 9.20 17.04 17.14
C LEU A 251 8.76 18.28 16.35
N LYS A 252 7.54 18.79 16.59
CA LYS A 252 7.05 20.04 15.97
C LYS A 252 7.93 21.24 16.32
N LYS A 253 8.36 21.34 17.59
CA LYS A 253 9.27 22.40 18.04
C LYS A 253 10.66 22.26 17.43
N GLN A 254 11.17 21.03 17.34
CA GLN A 254 12.53 20.76 16.85
C GLN A 254 12.67 20.90 15.33
N TYR A 255 11.67 20.45 14.56
CA TYR A 255 11.72 20.41 13.10
C TYR A 255 10.83 21.48 12.43
N GLY A 256 10.39 22.48 13.18
CA GLY A 256 9.55 23.58 12.67
C GLY A 256 10.13 24.20 11.40
N GLY A 257 9.29 24.29 10.36
CA GLY A 257 9.67 24.83 9.04
C GLY A 257 10.48 23.87 8.14
N ARG A 258 10.87 22.69 8.62
CA ARG A 258 11.62 21.67 7.84
C ARG A 258 10.84 20.38 7.58
N LEU A 259 9.84 20.09 8.42
CA LEU A 259 9.02 18.89 8.38
C LEU A 259 7.56 19.26 8.69
N ASN A 260 6.63 18.75 7.89
CA ASN A 260 5.22 18.78 8.27
C ASN A 260 4.96 17.64 9.28
N ILE A 261 4.29 17.95 10.39
CA ILE A 261 3.84 16.93 11.35
C ILE A 261 2.33 17.06 11.51
N VAL A 262 1.60 16.10 10.95
CA VAL A 262 0.14 16.08 10.87
C VAL A 262 -0.41 15.04 11.82
N PHE A 263 -1.42 15.39 12.61
CA PHE A 263 -2.19 14.41 13.39
C PHE A 263 -3.58 14.25 12.77
N VAL A 264 -3.98 13.00 12.49
CA VAL A 264 -5.29 12.64 11.97
C VAL A 264 -6.02 11.82 13.02
N HIS A 265 -7.13 12.37 13.51
CA HIS A 265 -8.02 11.65 14.41
C HIS A 265 -8.91 10.69 13.61
N VAL A 266 -8.61 9.39 13.59
CA VAL A 266 -9.24 8.41 12.69
C VAL A 266 -10.72 8.17 12.97
N ARG A 267 -11.17 8.29 14.22
CA ARG A 267 -12.61 8.16 14.54
C ARG A 267 -13.45 9.33 14.01
N LYS A 268 -12.82 10.48 13.75
CA LYS A 268 -13.47 11.69 13.19
C LYS A 268 -13.28 11.77 11.68
N ASN A 269 -12.19 11.21 11.16
CA ASN A 269 -11.84 11.20 9.75
C ASN A 269 -11.80 9.75 9.26
N GLN A 270 -12.94 9.07 9.33
CA GLN A 270 -13.06 7.63 9.10
C GLN A 270 -12.68 7.27 7.66
N ILE A 271 -13.19 8.04 6.68
CA ILE A 271 -12.91 7.78 5.26
C ILE A 271 -11.46 8.10 4.91
N LEU A 272 -10.89 9.16 5.48
CA LEU A 272 -9.46 9.45 5.30
C LEU A 272 -8.58 8.34 5.89
N GLY A 273 -8.92 7.83 7.09
CA GLY A 273 -8.23 6.69 7.69
C GLY A 273 -8.32 5.44 6.79
N ALA A 274 -9.50 5.14 6.26
CA ALA A 274 -9.71 4.03 5.33
C ALA A 274 -8.88 4.18 4.04
N ARG A 275 -8.85 5.38 3.45
CA ARG A 275 -8.05 5.69 2.24
C ARG A 275 -6.55 5.44 2.45
N TYR A 276 -6.03 5.68 3.65
CA TYR A 276 -4.63 5.40 4.00
C TYR A 276 -4.40 3.96 4.53
N GLY A 277 -5.44 3.11 4.50
CA GLY A 277 -5.38 1.71 4.90
C GLY A 277 -5.18 1.50 6.40
N ILE A 278 -5.64 2.45 7.24
CA ILE A 278 -5.44 2.41 8.68
C ILE A 278 -6.44 1.44 9.32
N ARG A 279 -5.93 0.28 9.78
CA ARG A 279 -6.74 -0.79 10.42
C ARG A 279 -6.49 -0.92 11.92
N ALA A 280 -5.35 -0.43 12.39
CA ALA A 280 -4.97 -0.32 13.79
C ALA A 280 -4.39 1.08 14.04
N ILE A 281 -4.33 1.50 15.30
CA ILE A 281 -3.74 2.76 15.72
C ILE A 281 -2.86 2.57 16.96
N PRO A 282 -1.82 3.41 17.14
CA PRO A 282 -1.40 4.48 16.24
C PRO A 282 -0.62 3.99 15.01
N VAL A 283 -0.63 4.76 13.92
CA VAL A 283 0.20 4.51 12.72
C VAL A 283 0.92 5.79 12.31
N GLN A 284 2.23 5.71 12.11
CA GLN A 284 3.06 6.80 11.62
C GLN A 284 3.41 6.55 10.16
N VAL A 285 3.06 7.48 9.28
CA VAL A 285 3.42 7.41 7.85
C VAL A 285 4.32 8.59 7.50
N PHE A 286 5.46 8.30 6.89
CA PHE A 286 6.46 9.27 6.48
C PHE A 286 6.45 9.39 4.96
N PHE A 287 6.32 10.62 4.46
CA PHE A 287 6.37 10.96 3.05
C PHE A 287 7.60 11.82 2.76
N ASP A 288 8.27 11.58 1.64
CA ASP A 288 9.34 12.44 1.15
C ASP A 288 8.80 13.79 0.63
N GLY A 289 9.68 14.71 0.26
CA GLY A 289 9.28 16.03 -0.27
C GLY A 289 8.53 15.99 -1.62
N ARG A 290 8.48 14.82 -2.28
CA ARG A 290 7.66 14.60 -3.49
C ARG A 290 6.30 13.97 -3.14
N GLY A 291 6.02 13.79 -1.85
CA GLY A 291 4.80 13.16 -1.36
C GLY A 291 4.78 11.64 -1.52
N LYS A 292 5.90 10.97 -1.83
CA LYS A 292 5.96 9.51 -1.91
C LYS A 292 6.15 8.92 -0.51
N GLU A 293 5.39 7.87 -0.17
CA GLU A 293 5.57 7.16 1.09
C GLU A 293 7.00 6.58 1.15
N PHE A 294 7.73 6.96 2.19
CA PHE A 294 9.10 6.53 2.47
C PHE A 294 9.14 5.41 3.51
N PHE A 295 8.32 5.53 4.55
CA PHE A 295 8.29 4.57 5.66
C PHE A 295 6.93 4.62 6.36
N ARG A 296 6.50 3.47 6.91
CA ARG A 296 5.37 3.39 7.82
C ARG A 296 5.68 2.52 9.03
N HIS A 297 5.08 2.88 10.16
CA HIS A 297 5.17 2.15 11.41
C HIS A 297 3.77 2.02 12.02
N GLU A 298 3.46 0.85 12.60
CA GLU A 298 2.23 0.58 13.34
C GLU A 298 2.58 0.31 14.80
N GLY A 299 1.83 0.92 15.71
CA GLY A 299 2.06 0.88 17.16
C GLY A 299 2.83 2.08 17.69
N PHE A 300 3.14 2.05 18.99
CA PHE A 300 3.90 3.11 19.64
C PHE A 300 5.31 3.25 19.03
N PHE A 301 5.71 4.48 18.69
CA PHE A 301 6.99 4.73 18.05
C PHE A 301 7.83 5.72 18.85
N ALA A 302 8.89 5.21 19.50
CA ALA A 302 9.76 6.01 20.33
C ALA A 302 10.44 7.15 19.55
N GLU A 303 10.59 8.30 20.21
CA GLU A 303 11.14 9.53 19.61
C GLU A 303 12.49 9.32 18.91
N GLU A 304 13.39 8.55 19.51
CA GLU A 304 14.71 8.27 18.93
C GLU A 304 14.63 7.43 17.65
N LYS A 305 13.66 6.51 17.55
CA LYS A 305 13.42 5.77 16.31
C LYS A 305 12.82 6.69 15.24
N ILE A 306 11.93 7.62 15.60
CA ILE A 306 11.42 8.63 14.67
C ILE A 306 12.57 9.49 14.14
N LYS A 307 13.43 10.03 15.02
CA LYS A 307 14.60 10.83 14.62
C LYS A 307 15.54 10.04 13.71
N ALA A 308 15.78 8.76 13.99
CA ALA A 308 16.58 7.90 13.12
C ALA A 308 15.95 7.72 11.73
N THR A 309 14.62 7.59 11.64
CA THR A 309 13.91 7.56 10.35
C THR A 309 14.03 8.89 9.62
N LEU A 310 13.84 10.02 10.31
CA LEU A 310 13.99 11.36 9.71
C LEU A 310 15.42 11.61 9.20
N ALA A 311 16.44 11.16 9.94
CA ALA A 311 17.83 11.25 9.50
C ALA A 311 18.08 10.47 8.21
N LYS A 312 17.46 9.29 8.04
CA LYS A 312 17.51 8.52 6.77
C LYS A 312 16.84 9.25 5.61
N MET A 313 15.90 10.15 5.90
CA MET A 313 15.26 11.02 4.91
C MET A 313 16.06 12.31 4.63
N GLY A 314 17.20 12.51 5.31
CA GLY A 314 18.05 13.69 5.15
C GLY A 314 17.64 14.90 6.00
N LEU A 315 16.88 14.69 7.09
CA LEU A 315 16.46 15.74 8.03
C LEU A 315 17.29 15.79 9.31
#